data_AF-A0A1J9QQQ4-F1
#
_entry.id   AF-A0A1J9QQQ4-F1
#
_cell.length_a   1.000
_cell.length_b   1.000
_cell.length_c   1.000
_cell.angle_alpha   90.00
_cell.angle_beta   90.00
_cell.angle_gamma   90.00
#
_symmetry.space_group_name_H-M   'P 1'
#
loop_
_entity.id
_entity.type
_entity.pdbx_description
1 polymer ?
#
loop_
_entity_poly.entity_id
_entity_poly.type
_entity_poly.pdbx_seq_one_letter_code
_entity_poly.pdbx_strand_id
1 'polypeptide(L)'
;MNEPKEIDCYRILRVSKGATISEIRKAYHKRVLETHPDKNPGIETTLFVKVQSAWETLSDTGKRYCFDCAYERIKTEWDKYEEARGWETTGSGWKGTGKTYTERDVRDILERLRRMKEEADAVRRREDERRAREKEKENARKREEERKREEERKRKTYFQNEDRFTFKPMRDVLDDLDGKFAFGSRRPATPSPTRNSSRKCYHDRWWPYIYGADSCQYCDRYCPIYLLGCPRCDARACVPCKIRECNG
;
A
#
# COMPACT_ATOMS: atom_id res chain seq x y z
N MET A 1 -12.21 -8.92 -56.69
CA MET A 1 -11.22 -10.02 -56.76
C MET A 1 -10.85 -10.42 -55.35
N ASN A 2 -10.76 -11.72 -55.10
CA ASN A 2 -10.59 -12.23 -53.73
C ASN A 2 -9.10 -12.25 -53.37
N GLU A 3 -8.77 -11.78 -52.16
CA GLU A 3 -7.43 -11.92 -51.59
C GLU A 3 -7.06 -13.42 -51.57
N PRO A 4 -5.81 -13.79 -51.96
CA PRO A 4 -5.39 -15.18 -51.94
C PRO A 4 -5.62 -15.78 -50.55
N LYS A 5 -6.23 -16.97 -50.51
CA LYS A 5 -6.58 -17.64 -49.25
C LYS A 5 -5.33 -18.09 -48.48
N GLU A 6 -4.24 -18.36 -49.20
CA GLU A 6 -2.96 -18.81 -48.65
C GLU A 6 -2.00 -17.63 -48.51
N ILE A 7 -1.37 -17.51 -47.35
CA ILE A 7 -0.54 -16.39 -46.96
C ILE A 7 0.90 -16.60 -47.46
N ASP A 8 1.47 -15.64 -48.20
CA ASP A 8 2.90 -15.69 -48.57
C ASP A 8 3.80 -15.34 -47.37
N CYS A 9 4.24 -16.38 -46.68
CA CYS A 9 5.06 -16.28 -45.47
C CYS A 9 6.43 -15.63 -45.74
N TYR A 10 7.06 -15.89 -46.88
CA TYR A 10 8.36 -15.33 -47.24
C TYR A 10 8.26 -13.84 -47.56
N ARG A 11 7.23 -13.44 -48.30
CA ARG A 11 6.96 -12.04 -48.68
C ARG A 11 6.58 -11.19 -47.47
N ILE A 12 5.81 -11.73 -46.54
CA ILE A 12 5.45 -11.03 -45.30
C ILE A 12 6.68 -10.80 -44.42
N LEU A 13 7.52 -11.82 -44.23
CA LEU A 13 8.74 -11.65 -43.44
C LEU A 13 9.85 -10.90 -44.19
N ARG A 14 9.72 -10.65 -45.50
CA ARG A 14 10.75 -10.06 -46.38
C ARG A 14 12.05 -10.86 -46.35
N VAL A 15 11.92 -12.18 -46.42
CA VAL A 15 13.06 -13.11 -46.44
C VAL A 15 13.04 -13.95 -47.70
N SER A 16 14.22 -14.33 -48.18
CA SER A 16 14.35 -15.22 -49.33
C SER A 16 13.99 -16.66 -48.96
N LYS A 17 13.55 -17.47 -49.93
CA LYS A 17 13.28 -18.91 -49.74
C LYS A 17 14.50 -19.68 -49.20
N GLY A 18 15.71 -19.22 -49.52
CA GLY A 18 16.96 -19.81 -49.05
C GLY A 18 17.42 -19.33 -47.67
N ALA A 19 16.64 -18.50 -46.98
CA ALA A 19 17.04 -17.94 -45.69
C ALA A 19 17.19 -19.03 -44.62
N THR A 20 18.22 -18.89 -43.81
CA THR A 20 18.43 -19.77 -42.65
C THR A 20 17.40 -19.48 -41.55
N ILE A 21 17.12 -20.45 -40.67
CA ILE A 21 16.19 -20.26 -39.55
C ILE A 21 16.61 -19.07 -38.68
N SER A 22 17.92 -18.85 -38.51
CA SER A 22 18.48 -17.71 -37.78
C SER A 22 18.14 -16.36 -38.43
N GLU A 23 18.12 -16.27 -39.76
CA GLU A 23 17.72 -15.07 -40.50
C GLU A 23 16.21 -14.84 -40.44
N ILE A 24 15.42 -15.90 -40.58
CA ILE A 24 13.96 -15.84 -40.45
C ILE A 24 13.58 -15.34 -39.06
N ARG A 25 14.27 -15.80 -38.00
CA ARG A 25 14.04 -15.35 -36.62
C ARG A 25 14.36 -13.87 -36.43
N LYS A 26 15.47 -13.39 -37.00
CA LYS A 26 15.85 -11.97 -36.97
C LYS A 26 14.82 -11.11 -37.70
N ALA A 27 14.36 -11.56 -38.87
CA ALA A 27 13.34 -10.88 -39.65
C ALA A 27 11.99 -10.83 -38.94
N TYR A 28 11.57 -11.94 -38.31
CA TYR A 28 10.36 -12.00 -37.49
C TYR A 28 10.41 -10.99 -36.33
N HIS A 29 11.50 -10.95 -35.55
CA HIS A 29 11.63 -9.99 -34.46
C HIS A 29 11.56 -8.54 -34.96
N LYS A 30 12.21 -8.24 -36.10
CA LYS A 30 12.15 -6.90 -36.70
C LYS A 30 10.72 -6.53 -37.11
N ARG A 31 10.01 -7.46 -37.76
CA ARG A 31 8.62 -7.25 -38.20
C ARG A 31 7.65 -7.08 -37.05
N VAL A 32 7.77 -7.89 -36.00
CA VAL A 32 6.94 -7.77 -34.80
C VAL A 32 7.11 -6.40 -34.16
N LEU A 33 8.34 -5.88 -34.09
CA LEU A 33 8.60 -4.55 -33.54
C LEU A 33 8.00 -3.42 -34.40
N GLU A 34 7.99 -3.59 -35.72
CA GLU A 34 7.40 -2.65 -36.67
C GLU A 34 5.86 -2.66 -36.63
N THR A 35 5.25 -3.83 -36.42
CA THR A 35 3.78 -4.02 -36.45
C THR A 35 3.13 -4.12 -35.07
N HIS A 36 3.88 -3.92 -33.98
CA HIS A 36 3.35 -4.11 -32.63
C HIS A 36 2.25 -3.08 -32.31
N PRO A 37 1.04 -3.52 -31.93
CA PRO A 37 -0.10 -2.62 -31.70
C PRO A 37 0.15 -1.64 -30.55
N ASP A 38 0.96 -2.03 -29.55
CA ASP A 38 1.34 -1.16 -28.42
C ASP A 38 2.26 0.00 -28.82
N LYS A 39 3.12 -0.19 -29.84
CA LYS A 39 4.09 0.84 -30.27
C LYS A 39 3.57 1.70 -31.40
N ASN A 40 2.60 1.18 -32.17
CA ASN A 40 1.99 1.93 -33.26
C ASN A 40 0.46 1.73 -33.25
N PRO A 41 -0.27 2.50 -32.43
CA PRO A 41 -1.72 2.31 -32.19
C PRO A 41 -2.62 2.62 -33.42
N GLY A 42 -2.04 2.85 -34.61
CA GLY A 42 -2.76 3.07 -35.87
C GLY A 42 -2.48 2.03 -36.97
N ILE A 43 -1.70 0.97 -36.68
CA ILE A 43 -1.48 -0.12 -37.64
C ILE A 43 -2.58 -1.18 -37.48
N GLU A 44 -3.11 -1.68 -38.59
CA GLU A 44 -4.05 -2.79 -38.57
C GLU A 44 -3.46 -4.02 -37.85
N THR A 45 -4.17 -4.50 -36.84
CA THR A 45 -3.84 -5.74 -36.10
C THR A 45 -3.77 -6.97 -37.02
N THR A 46 -4.39 -6.91 -38.20
CA THR A 46 -4.36 -7.93 -39.26
C THR A 46 -2.93 -8.26 -39.71
N LEU A 47 -2.04 -7.26 -39.78
CA LEU A 47 -0.66 -7.44 -40.20
C LEU A 47 0.17 -8.19 -39.15
N PHE A 48 -0.10 -7.96 -37.87
CA PHE A 48 0.55 -8.70 -36.79
C PHE A 48 0.18 -10.18 -36.80
N VAL A 49 -1.10 -10.50 -36.96
CA VAL A 49 -1.59 -11.88 -37.07
C VAL A 49 -0.96 -12.59 -38.28
N LYS A 50 -0.86 -11.91 -39.42
CA LYS A 50 -0.19 -12.42 -40.63
C LYS A 50 1.30 -12.71 -40.40
N VAL A 51 2.02 -11.82 -39.71
CA VAL A 51 3.45 -12.01 -39.35
C VAL A 51 3.63 -13.20 -38.41
N GLN A 52 2.73 -13.38 -37.44
CA GLN A 52 2.78 -14.50 -36.51
C GLN A 52 2.51 -15.84 -37.21
N SER A 53 1.50 -15.89 -38.09
CA SER A 53 1.19 -17.08 -38.90
C SER A 53 2.34 -17.46 -39.85
N ALA A 54 3.01 -16.47 -40.44
CA ALA A 54 4.19 -16.70 -41.28
C ALA A 54 5.35 -17.32 -40.49
N TRP A 55 5.59 -16.86 -39.26
CA TRP A 55 6.60 -17.44 -38.39
C TRP A 55 6.28 -18.87 -37.97
N GLU A 56 5.03 -19.17 -37.62
CA GLU A 56 4.62 -20.52 -37.23
C GLU A 56 4.85 -21.55 -38.35
N THR A 57 4.65 -21.13 -39.60
CA THR A 57 4.84 -21.98 -40.78
C THR A 57 6.34 -22.16 -41.12
N LEU A 58 7.14 -21.10 -41.00
CA LEU A 58 8.56 -21.11 -41.39
C LEU A 58 9.52 -21.55 -40.28
N SER A 59 9.08 -21.56 -39.02
CA SER A 59 9.89 -21.99 -37.87
C SER A 59 10.01 -23.51 -37.76
N ASP A 60 8.98 -24.25 -38.19
CA ASP A 60 8.98 -25.72 -38.23
C ASP A 60 9.49 -26.22 -39.59
N THR A 61 10.47 -27.11 -39.57
CA THR A 61 11.11 -27.62 -40.78
C THR A 61 10.17 -28.48 -41.64
N GLY A 62 9.22 -29.20 -41.01
CA GLY A 62 8.23 -30.01 -41.72
C GLY A 62 7.16 -29.15 -42.37
N LYS A 63 6.62 -28.17 -41.64
CA LYS A 63 5.66 -27.19 -42.20
C LYS A 63 6.30 -26.35 -43.31
N ARG A 64 7.55 -25.95 -43.15
CA ARG A 64 8.32 -25.22 -44.17
C ARG A 64 8.47 -26.05 -45.44
N TYR A 65 8.79 -27.34 -45.34
CA TYR A 65 8.90 -28.20 -46.51
C TYR A 65 7.57 -28.30 -47.29
N CYS A 66 6.46 -28.54 -46.59
CA CYS A 66 5.12 -28.55 -47.21
C CYS A 66 4.77 -27.21 -47.86
N PHE A 67 5.13 -26.10 -47.20
CA PHE A 67 4.92 -24.75 -47.73
C PHE A 67 5.78 -24.48 -48.96
N ASP A 68 7.06 -24.91 -48.96
CA ASP A 68 7.98 -24.76 -50.07
C ASP A 68 7.51 -25.53 -51.31
N CYS A 69 6.88 -26.70 -51.14
CA CYS A 69 6.25 -27.44 -52.25
C CYS A 69 5.07 -26.69 -52.88
N ALA A 70 4.28 -25.97 -52.07
CA ALA A 70 3.16 -25.17 -52.55
C ALA A 70 3.56 -23.74 -52.97
N TYR A 71 4.79 -23.31 -52.64
CA TYR A 71 5.21 -21.92 -52.71
C TYR A 71 5.13 -21.31 -54.11
N GLU A 72 5.52 -22.04 -55.17
CA GLU A 72 5.45 -21.51 -56.53
C GLU A 72 3.99 -21.26 -56.99
N ARG A 73 3.04 -22.09 -56.55
CA ARG A 73 1.61 -21.86 -56.78
C ARG A 73 1.13 -20.63 -56.01
N ILE A 74 1.46 -20.53 -54.73
CA ILE A 74 1.09 -19.40 -53.89
C ILE A 74 1.67 -18.10 -54.48
N LYS A 75 2.95 -18.09 -54.81
CA LYS A 75 3.65 -16.94 -55.39
C LYS A 75 2.97 -16.46 -56.68
N THR A 76 2.65 -17.38 -57.59
CA THR A 76 1.97 -17.01 -58.84
C THR A 76 0.54 -16.51 -58.63
N GLU A 77 -0.19 -17.03 -57.64
CA GLU A 77 -1.49 -16.49 -57.23
C GLU A 77 -1.37 -15.08 -56.63
N TRP A 78 -0.35 -14.81 -55.81
CA TRP A 78 -0.06 -13.50 -55.25
C TRP A 78 0.39 -12.49 -56.30
N ASP A 79 1.24 -12.88 -57.24
CA ASP A 79 1.70 -12.01 -58.33
C ASP A 79 0.53 -11.59 -59.23
N LYS A 80 -0.38 -12.53 -59.56
CA LYS A 80 -1.64 -12.23 -60.28
C LYS A 80 -2.56 -11.31 -59.48
N TYR A 81 -2.65 -11.51 -58.16
CA TYR A 81 -3.46 -10.66 -57.29
C TYR A 81 -2.93 -9.22 -57.27
N GLU A 82 -1.61 -9.02 -57.21
CA GLU A 82 -1.01 -7.68 -57.24
C GLU A 82 -1.13 -6.99 -58.61
N GLU A 83 -0.92 -7.75 -59.69
CA GLU A 83 -1.11 -7.28 -61.05
C GLU A 83 -2.57 -6.82 -61.26
N ALA A 84 -3.52 -7.61 -60.78
CA ALA A 84 -4.94 -7.29 -60.90
C ALA A 84 -5.44 -6.23 -59.89
N ARG A 85 -4.74 -6.05 -58.77
CA ARG A 85 -4.97 -4.94 -57.83
C ARG A 85 -4.42 -3.62 -58.39
N GLY A 86 -3.75 -3.64 -59.55
CA GLY A 86 -3.26 -2.43 -60.20
C GLY A 86 -2.24 -1.70 -59.34
N TRP A 87 -1.32 -2.44 -58.71
CA TRP A 87 -0.10 -1.80 -58.23
C TRP A 87 0.84 -1.67 -59.42
N GLU A 88 0.81 -0.51 -60.08
CA GLU A 88 1.81 -0.11 -61.06
C GLU A 88 3.21 -0.34 -60.48
N THR A 89 3.92 -1.34 -61.01
CA THR A 89 5.36 -1.49 -60.85
C THR A 89 6.15 -0.48 -61.68
N THR A 90 5.47 0.50 -62.28
CA THR A 90 6.01 1.76 -62.76
C THR A 90 5.95 2.82 -61.65
N GLY A 91 6.89 2.77 -60.71
CA GLY A 91 7.27 3.93 -59.91
C GLY A 91 6.18 4.53 -59.00
N SER A 92 5.85 3.86 -57.90
CA SER A 92 5.42 4.54 -56.67
C SER A 92 5.65 3.63 -55.48
N GLY A 93 6.78 3.82 -54.79
CA GLY A 93 6.88 3.43 -53.40
C GLY A 93 5.81 4.15 -52.57
N TRP A 94 5.80 3.85 -51.27
CA TRP A 94 5.38 4.82 -50.26
C TRP A 94 5.54 6.26 -50.75
N LYS A 95 4.60 7.16 -50.44
CA LYS A 95 4.90 8.61 -50.43
C LYS A 95 5.91 8.92 -49.31
N GLY A 96 7.07 8.27 -49.33
CA GLY A 96 8.31 8.87 -48.90
C GLY A 96 8.68 9.86 -49.98
N THR A 97 8.83 11.12 -49.61
CA THR A 97 9.42 12.14 -50.47
C THR A 97 10.65 11.54 -51.15
N GLY A 98 10.66 11.51 -52.48
CA GLY A 98 11.70 10.91 -53.32
C GLY A 98 13.01 11.70 -53.22
N LYS A 99 13.64 11.68 -52.06
CA LYS A 99 15.02 12.12 -51.86
C LYS A 99 15.89 10.88 -52.02
N THR A 100 16.71 10.86 -53.05
CA THR A 100 17.83 9.93 -53.17
C THR A 100 18.83 10.28 -52.08
N TYR A 101 18.72 9.62 -50.93
CA TYR A 101 19.65 9.83 -49.83
C TYR A 101 21.02 9.27 -50.23
N THR A 102 22.02 10.14 -50.30
CA THR A 102 23.41 9.73 -50.46
C THR A 102 23.88 9.05 -49.17
N GLU A 103 24.99 8.29 -49.22
CA GLU A 103 25.55 7.64 -48.02
C GLU A 103 25.84 8.63 -46.87
N ARG A 104 26.10 9.90 -47.21
CA ARG A 104 26.24 10.99 -46.25
C ARG A 104 24.92 11.36 -45.58
N ASP A 105 23.82 11.39 -46.32
CA ASP A 105 22.50 11.74 -45.79
C ASP A 105 21.94 10.63 -44.89
N VAL A 106 22.18 9.36 -45.25
CA VAL A 106 21.81 8.22 -44.39
C VAL A 106 22.61 8.24 -43.08
N ARG A 107 23.90 8.59 -43.14
CA ARG A 107 24.74 8.75 -41.94
C ARG A 107 24.23 9.85 -41.02
N ASP A 108 23.89 11.01 -41.57
CA ASP A 108 23.38 12.17 -40.83
C ASP A 108 22.01 11.87 -40.17
N ILE A 109 21.12 11.17 -40.87
CA ILE A 109 19.84 10.72 -40.31
C ILE A 109 20.06 9.76 -39.14
N LEU A 110 20.98 8.79 -39.29
CA LEU A 110 21.28 7.84 -38.22
C LEU A 110 21.93 8.51 -37.01
N GLU A 111 22.80 9.49 -37.23
CA GLU A 111 23.45 10.27 -36.18
C GLU A 111 22.44 11.14 -35.41
N ARG A 112 21.51 11.79 -36.12
CA ARG A 112 20.40 12.54 -35.52
C ARG A 112 19.48 11.65 -34.67
N LEU A 113 19.19 10.43 -35.12
CA LEU A 113 18.41 9.46 -34.36
C LEU A 113 19.15 8.96 -33.11
N ARG A 114 20.47 8.76 -33.19
CA ARG A 114 21.30 8.42 -32.01
C ARG A 114 21.26 9.54 -30.98
N ARG A 115 21.46 10.78 -31.41
CA ARG A 115 21.43 11.95 -30.54
C ARG A 115 20.08 12.13 -29.85
N MET A 116 18.97 11.99 -30.58
CA MET A 116 17.62 12.05 -29.98
C MET A 116 17.38 10.96 -28.95
N LYS A 117 17.90 9.74 -29.20
CA LYS A 117 17.79 8.64 -28.25
C LYS A 117 18.61 8.90 -26.99
N GLU A 118 19.84 9.40 -27.14
CA GLU A 118 20.72 9.76 -26.02
C GLU A 118 20.15 10.91 -25.18
N GLU A 119 19.54 11.91 -25.82
CA GLU A 119 18.86 13.01 -25.16
C GLU A 119 17.63 12.51 -24.38
N ALA A 120 16.82 11.62 -24.97
CA ALA A 120 15.70 10.98 -24.27
C ALA A 120 16.17 10.11 -23.08
N ASP A 121 17.25 9.35 -23.25
CA ASP A 121 17.87 8.55 -22.19
C ASP A 121 18.46 9.42 -21.08
N ALA A 122 19.01 10.59 -21.41
CA ALA A 122 19.50 11.56 -20.43
C ALA A 122 18.35 12.19 -19.63
N VAL A 123 17.23 12.53 -20.28
CA VAL A 123 16.04 13.05 -19.59
C VAL A 123 15.48 12.01 -18.64
N ARG A 124 15.32 10.75 -19.09
CA ARG A 124 14.86 9.65 -18.23
C ARG A 124 15.74 9.47 -17.00
N ARG A 125 17.07 9.44 -17.17
CA ARG A 125 18.02 9.34 -16.05
C ARG A 125 17.85 10.47 -15.04
N ARG A 126 17.69 11.72 -15.50
CA ARG A 126 17.47 12.88 -14.62
C ARG A 126 16.15 12.78 -13.86
N GLU A 127 15.09 12.30 -14.49
CA GLU A 127 13.81 12.08 -13.81
C GLU A 127 13.87 10.97 -12.77
N ASP A 128 14.56 9.87 -13.07
CA ASP A 128 14.73 8.75 -12.15
C ASP A 128 15.58 9.15 -10.94
N GLU A 129 16.65 9.93 -11.14
CA GLU A 129 17.44 10.52 -10.05
C GLU A 129 16.60 11.47 -9.17
N ARG A 130 15.73 12.30 -9.78
CA ARG A 130 14.81 13.16 -9.04
C ARG A 130 13.84 12.33 -8.19
N ARG A 131 13.22 11.31 -8.79
CA ARG A 131 12.32 10.38 -8.09
C ARG A 131 13.04 9.62 -6.96
N ALA A 132 14.29 9.22 -7.17
CA ALA A 132 15.09 8.56 -6.15
C ALA A 132 15.38 9.49 -4.95
N ARG A 133 15.76 10.75 -5.21
CA ARG A 133 15.97 11.76 -4.16
C ARG A 133 14.70 12.05 -3.37
N GLU A 134 13.54 12.10 -4.03
CA GLU A 134 12.25 12.29 -3.36
C GLU A 134 11.91 11.09 -2.45
N LYS A 135 12.07 9.86 -2.96
CA LYS A 135 11.90 8.63 -2.16
C LYS A 135 12.85 8.57 -0.97
N GLU A 136 14.10 8.99 -1.14
CA GLU A 136 15.07 9.04 -0.04
C GLU A 136 14.65 10.04 1.04
N LYS A 137 14.20 11.23 0.66
CA LYS A 137 13.64 12.22 1.59
C LYS A 137 12.40 11.70 2.31
N GLU A 138 11.51 11.01 1.60
CA GLU A 138 10.32 10.39 2.20
C GLU A 138 10.69 9.29 3.20
N ASN A 139 11.62 8.41 2.85
CA ASN A 139 12.13 7.37 3.73
C ASN A 139 12.83 7.96 4.96
N ALA A 140 13.58 9.05 4.80
CA ALA A 140 14.19 9.76 5.93
C ALA A 140 13.15 10.34 6.88
N ARG A 141 12.08 10.96 6.35
CA ARG A 141 10.94 11.44 7.16
C ARG A 141 10.25 10.31 7.92
N LYS A 142 10.00 9.19 7.26
CA LYS A 142 9.41 7.99 7.88
C LYS A 142 10.29 7.44 9.00
N ARG A 143 11.61 7.35 8.79
CA ARG A 143 12.57 6.93 9.82
C ARG A 143 12.63 7.87 11.01
N GLU A 144 12.58 9.18 10.77
CA GLU A 144 12.55 10.17 11.86
C GLU A 144 11.25 10.10 12.66
N GLU A 145 10.11 9.94 11.99
CA GLU A 145 8.81 9.78 12.64
C GLU A 145 8.76 8.49 13.47
N GLU A 146 9.29 7.38 12.94
CA GLU A 146 9.42 6.11 13.66
C GLU A 146 10.29 6.27 14.91
N ARG A 147 11.43 6.96 14.80
CA ARG A 147 12.30 7.28 15.96
C ARG A 147 11.54 8.09 17.02
N LYS A 148 10.80 9.12 16.62
CA LYS A 148 9.96 9.92 17.55
C LYS A 148 8.88 9.08 18.23
N ARG A 149 8.21 8.20 17.47
CA ARG A 149 7.21 7.26 18.03
C ARG A 149 7.85 6.28 19.01
N GLU A 150 9.04 5.79 18.72
CA GLU A 150 9.77 4.89 19.63
C GLU A 150 10.22 5.61 20.90
N GLU A 151 10.73 6.85 20.80
CA GLU A 151 11.07 7.71 21.94
C GLU A 151 9.83 8.01 22.80
N GLU A 152 8.70 8.32 22.18
CA GLU A 152 7.43 8.53 22.90
C GLU A 152 6.97 7.26 23.61
N ARG A 153 7.09 6.09 22.95
CA ARG A 153 6.80 4.79 23.57
C ARG A 153 7.71 4.54 24.77
N LYS A 154 9.02 4.76 24.63
CA LYS A 154 10.00 4.65 25.73
C LYS A 154 9.64 5.60 26.88
N ARG A 155 9.27 6.84 26.58
CA ARG A 155 8.86 7.85 27.57
C ARG A 155 7.60 7.42 28.33
N LYS A 156 6.58 6.91 27.64
CA LYS A 156 5.35 6.39 28.27
C LYS A 156 5.64 5.18 29.16
N THR A 157 6.50 4.25 28.71
CA THR A 157 6.90 3.10 29.54
C THR A 157 7.75 3.51 30.74
N TYR A 158 8.63 4.51 30.59
CA TYR A 158 9.42 5.03 31.69
C TYR A 158 8.53 5.67 32.76
N PHE A 159 7.55 6.49 32.35
CA PHE A 159 6.56 7.07 33.27
C PHE A 159 5.73 6.00 33.99
N GLN A 160 5.27 4.95 33.28
CA GLN A 160 4.60 3.81 33.93
C GLN A 160 5.51 3.01 34.89
N ASN A 161 6.82 2.98 34.65
CA ASN A 161 7.77 2.32 35.53
C ASN A 161 8.20 3.20 36.72
N GLU A 162 8.10 4.53 36.65
CA GLU A 162 8.30 5.42 37.81
C GLU A 162 7.07 5.45 38.73
N ASP A 163 5.86 5.35 38.18
CA ASP A 163 4.64 5.07 38.97
C ASP A 163 4.59 3.62 39.48
N ARG A 164 5.53 2.76 39.03
CA ARG A 164 5.93 1.58 39.79
C ARG A 164 6.90 2.01 40.89
N PHE A 165 6.45 2.94 41.74
CA PHE A 165 6.94 3.07 43.10
C PHE A 165 6.66 1.72 43.74
N THR A 166 7.64 0.81 43.68
CA THR A 166 7.63 -0.41 44.46
C THR A 166 7.73 0.02 45.90
N PHE A 167 6.61 0.44 46.49
CA PHE A 167 6.39 0.22 47.89
C PHE A 167 6.52 -1.29 48.02
N LYS A 168 7.69 -1.78 48.46
CA LYS A 168 7.86 -3.19 48.80
C LYS A 168 6.62 -3.55 49.62
N PRO A 169 5.82 -4.54 49.22
CA PRO A 169 4.70 -4.94 50.04
C PRO A 169 5.26 -5.25 51.43
N MET A 170 4.67 -4.67 52.48
CA MET A 170 5.10 -4.78 53.87
C MET A 170 5.16 -6.24 54.39
N ARG A 171 4.95 -7.24 53.54
CA ARG A 171 5.18 -8.66 53.83
C ARG A 171 6.66 -9.03 53.78
N ASP A 172 7.47 -8.46 52.89
CA ASP A 172 8.91 -8.77 52.82
C ASP A 172 9.75 -8.07 53.92
N VAL A 173 9.13 -7.21 54.75
CA VAL A 173 9.75 -6.63 55.96
C VAL A 173 9.35 -7.40 57.23
N LEU A 174 8.30 -8.25 57.15
CA LEU A 174 7.81 -9.06 58.27
C LEU A 174 8.50 -10.43 58.35
N ASP A 175 9.04 -10.97 57.26
CA ASP A 175 9.78 -12.25 57.28
C ASP A 175 11.21 -12.14 57.85
N ASP A 176 11.78 -10.93 57.94
CA ASP A 176 13.09 -10.69 58.59
C ASP A 176 12.99 -10.39 60.11
N LEU A 177 11.77 -10.22 60.65
CA LEU A 177 11.55 -9.84 62.05
C LEU A 177 10.84 -10.92 62.90
N ASP A 178 10.43 -12.04 62.31
CA ASP A 178 9.77 -13.16 63.00
C ASP A 178 10.75 -14.12 63.72
N GLY A 179 11.95 -13.64 64.06
CA GLY A 179 12.96 -14.43 64.79
C GLY A 179 13.20 -14.03 66.24
N LYS A 180 12.85 -12.80 66.66
CA LYS A 180 13.25 -12.28 67.98
C LYS A 180 12.29 -11.17 68.39
N PHE A 181 11.36 -11.45 69.31
CA PHE A 181 10.93 -10.55 70.40
C PHE A 181 9.66 -11.15 71.02
N ALA A 182 9.87 -12.14 71.89
CA ALA A 182 8.90 -12.45 72.92
C ALA A 182 8.91 -11.29 73.93
N PHE A 183 7.82 -10.53 74.07
CA PHE A 183 7.52 -9.83 75.33
C PHE A 183 6.05 -9.40 75.43
N GLY A 184 5.34 -10.04 76.35
CA GLY A 184 4.47 -9.42 77.36
C GLY A 184 3.51 -8.29 77.00
N SER A 185 2.22 -8.64 77.06
CA SER A 185 1.21 -8.01 77.91
C SER A 185 0.68 -6.59 77.62
N ARG A 186 -0.67 -6.54 77.69
CA ARG A 186 -1.61 -5.41 77.83
C ARG A 186 -2.02 -4.71 76.53
N ARG A 187 -3.19 -5.10 76.02
CA ARG A 187 -3.99 -4.25 75.13
C ARG A 187 -4.49 -3.04 75.94
N PRO A 188 -4.19 -1.78 75.56
CA PRO A 188 -4.97 -0.65 76.04
C PRO A 188 -6.38 -0.77 75.45
N ALA A 189 -7.40 -0.59 76.27
CA ALA A 189 -8.77 -0.47 75.81
C ALA A 189 -8.87 0.72 74.84
N THR A 190 -9.39 0.46 73.64
CA THR A 190 -9.76 1.51 72.69
C THR A 190 -10.86 2.38 73.34
N PRO A 191 -10.72 3.71 73.43
CA PRO A 191 -11.84 4.53 73.84
C PRO A 191 -12.90 4.45 72.74
N SER A 192 -14.09 3.95 73.08
CA SER A 192 -15.30 4.12 72.27
C SER A 192 -15.50 5.62 71.99
N PRO A 193 -15.87 6.03 70.78
CA PRO A 193 -16.12 7.43 70.50
C PRO A 193 -17.27 7.90 71.39
N THR A 194 -16.96 8.80 72.31
CA THR A 194 -17.96 9.43 73.18
C THR A 194 -18.96 10.18 72.31
N ARG A 195 -20.21 9.72 72.32
CA ARG A 195 -21.36 10.32 71.65
C ARG A 195 -21.60 11.71 72.25
N ASN A 196 -21.06 12.76 71.64
CA ASN A 196 -21.28 14.11 72.12
C ASN A 196 -22.73 14.51 71.83
N SER A 197 -23.58 14.33 72.84
CA SER A 197 -25.01 14.66 72.82
C SER A 197 -25.21 16.15 73.12
N SER A 198 -24.53 17.03 72.38
CA SER A 198 -24.72 18.47 72.46
C SER A 198 -25.44 18.96 71.20
N ARG A 199 -26.68 19.40 71.41
CA ARG A 199 -27.82 19.43 70.46
C ARG A 199 -27.76 20.51 69.35
N LYS A 200 -26.59 20.83 68.79
CA LYS A 200 -26.52 21.63 67.53
C LYS A 200 -25.39 21.13 66.65
N CYS A 201 -25.72 20.18 65.78
CA CYS A 201 -24.89 19.83 64.65
C CYS A 201 -25.19 20.83 63.52
N TYR A 202 -24.20 21.59 63.08
CA TYR A 202 -24.32 22.45 61.90
C TYR A 202 -24.15 21.60 60.65
N HIS A 203 -25.19 21.50 59.83
CA HIS A 203 -25.25 20.60 58.68
C HIS A 203 -24.66 21.20 57.38
N ASP A 204 -23.91 22.30 57.49
CA ASP A 204 -23.43 23.15 56.39
C ASP A 204 -22.12 22.69 55.73
N ARG A 205 -21.73 21.43 55.92
CA ARG A 205 -20.47 20.90 55.36
C ARG A 205 -20.72 19.74 54.40
N TRP A 206 -19.66 19.37 53.69
CA TRP A 206 -19.66 18.20 52.82
C TRP A 206 -19.93 16.92 53.63
N TRP A 207 -20.79 16.05 53.13
CA TRP A 207 -21.14 14.77 53.77
C TRP A 207 -20.62 13.64 52.88
N PRO A 208 -19.89 12.65 53.42
CA PRO A 208 -19.45 11.49 52.65
C PRO A 208 -20.63 10.61 52.20
N TYR A 209 -20.42 9.88 51.10
CA TYR A 209 -21.36 8.89 50.60
C TYR A 209 -21.29 7.61 51.43
N ILE A 210 -22.43 7.14 51.91
CA ILE A 210 -22.60 5.85 52.58
C ILE A 210 -23.34 4.94 51.61
N TYR A 211 -22.64 3.90 51.15
CA TYR A 211 -23.19 2.85 50.30
C TYR A 211 -23.81 1.74 51.16
N GLY A 212 -24.95 1.19 50.75
CA GLY A 212 -25.61 0.09 51.45
C GLY A 212 -26.61 0.48 52.55
N ALA A 213 -27.06 1.73 52.59
CA ALA A 213 -28.19 2.15 53.42
C ALA A 213 -29.50 2.09 52.61
N ASP A 214 -30.54 1.50 53.18
CA ASP A 214 -31.78 1.15 52.49
C ASP A 214 -32.83 2.27 52.48
N SER A 215 -32.91 3.12 53.51
CA SER A 215 -33.89 4.22 53.55
C SER A 215 -33.37 5.52 54.17
N CYS A 216 -33.90 6.64 53.67
CA CYS A 216 -33.60 7.99 54.19
C CYS A 216 -34.37 8.27 55.48
N GLN A 217 -33.71 8.72 56.56
CA GLN A 217 -34.35 8.97 57.87
C GLN A 217 -35.34 10.16 57.89
N TYR A 218 -35.34 10.99 56.84
CA TYR A 218 -36.16 12.20 56.78
C TYR A 218 -37.37 12.08 55.86
N CYS A 219 -37.37 11.10 54.96
CA CYS A 219 -38.48 10.91 54.03
C CYS A 219 -38.89 9.44 53.83
N ASP A 220 -38.24 8.53 54.55
CA ASP A 220 -38.44 7.06 54.54
C ASP A 220 -38.46 6.42 53.13
N ARG A 221 -37.97 7.14 52.11
CA ARG A 221 -37.88 6.60 50.76
C ARG A 221 -36.68 5.70 50.62
N TYR A 222 -36.91 4.56 49.97
CA TYR A 222 -35.88 3.61 49.60
C TYR A 222 -34.90 4.24 48.60
N CYS A 223 -33.62 4.25 48.93
CA CYS A 223 -32.57 4.87 48.11
C CYS A 223 -31.48 3.84 47.75
N PRO A 224 -31.56 3.18 46.59
CA PRO A 224 -30.69 2.03 46.28
C PRO A 224 -29.23 2.37 45.95
N ILE A 225 -28.87 3.64 45.79
CA ILE A 225 -27.55 4.03 45.27
C ILE A 225 -26.60 4.47 46.39
N TYR A 226 -26.97 5.49 47.17
CA TYR A 226 -26.22 5.93 48.35
C TYR A 226 -27.05 6.92 49.19
N LEU A 227 -26.71 7.05 50.47
CA LEU A 227 -27.16 8.14 51.34
C LEU A 227 -25.97 9.02 51.74
N LEU A 228 -26.25 10.26 52.12
CA LEU A 228 -25.26 11.14 52.73
C LEU A 228 -25.33 10.97 54.24
N GLY A 229 -24.18 10.77 54.89
CA GLY A 229 -24.09 10.72 56.36
C GLY A 229 -23.28 11.88 56.93
N CYS A 230 -23.72 12.46 58.04
CA CYS A 230 -22.95 13.50 58.71
C CYS A 230 -21.78 12.86 59.48
N PRO A 231 -20.53 13.33 59.35
CA PRO A 231 -19.40 12.75 60.09
C PRO A 231 -19.41 13.10 61.59
N ARG A 232 -20.30 14.00 62.02
CA ARG A 232 -20.42 14.45 63.43
C ARG A 232 -21.70 13.97 64.12
N CYS A 233 -22.71 13.55 63.38
CA CYS A 233 -23.93 12.97 63.94
C CYS A 233 -24.41 11.81 63.07
N ASP A 234 -25.16 10.87 63.65
CA ASP A 234 -25.63 9.68 62.92
C ASP A 234 -26.78 9.97 61.92
N ALA A 235 -26.96 11.24 61.53
CA ALA A 235 -27.99 11.65 60.58
C ALA A 235 -27.67 11.12 59.17
N ARG A 236 -28.66 10.48 58.54
CA ARG A 236 -28.58 9.93 57.18
C ARG A 236 -29.71 10.48 56.31
N ALA A 237 -29.35 11.24 55.28
CA ALA A 237 -30.30 11.88 54.39
C ALA A 237 -30.01 11.54 52.93
N CYS A 238 -31.05 11.45 52.10
CA CYS A 238 -30.86 11.46 50.66
C CYS A 238 -30.43 12.88 50.20
N VAL A 239 -29.78 12.96 49.03
CA VAL A 239 -29.28 14.23 48.48
C VAL A 239 -30.35 15.34 48.47
N PRO A 240 -31.61 15.08 48.06
CA PRO A 240 -32.66 16.11 48.10
C PRO A 240 -33.03 16.58 49.52
N CYS A 241 -33.07 15.67 50.50
CA CYS A 241 -33.40 16.01 51.89
C CYS A 241 -32.29 16.85 52.53
N LYS A 242 -31.02 16.55 52.24
CA LYS A 242 -29.89 17.37 52.72
C LYS A 242 -29.95 18.81 52.21
N ILE A 243 -30.26 19.00 50.93
CA ILE A 243 -30.31 20.35 50.32
C ILE A 243 -31.44 21.20 50.93
N ARG A 244 -32.56 20.58 51.32
CA ARG A 244 -33.69 21.29 51.94
C ARG A 244 -33.41 21.73 53.37
N GLU A 245 -32.65 20.96 54.16
CA GLU A 245 -32.29 21.37 55.53
C GLU A 245 -31.20 22.46 55.58
N CYS A 246 -30.35 22.61 54.56
CA CYS A 246 -29.33 23.68 54.54
C CYS A 246 -29.87 25.10 54.26
N ASN A 247 -31.15 25.25 53.88
CA ASN A 247 -31.76 26.55 53.57
C ASN A 247 -32.71 27.06 54.67
N GLY A 248 -32.70 26.46 55.87
CA GLY A 248 -33.53 26.82 57.01
C GLY A 248 -32.73 27.24 58.23
#